data_AF-A0A8U0P9Z2-F1
#
_entry.id   AF-A0A8U0P9Z2-F1
#
_cell.length_a   1.000
_cell.length_b   1.000
_cell.length_c   1.000
_cell.angle_alpha   90.00
_cell.angle_beta   90.00
_cell.angle_gamma   90.00
#
_symmetry.space_group_name_H-M   'P 1'
#
loop_
_entity.id
_entity.type
_entity.pdbx_description
1 polymer ?
#
loop_
_entity_poly.entity_id
_entity_poly.type
_entity_poly.pdbx_seq_one_letter_code
_entity_poly.pdbx_strand_id
1 'polypeptide(L)'
;MESEGALLNNQREQTSICFKAFMLKNSTKSNLNLYDHFARVLTKVMDERPENVVDVIEDMSHEVKRGLLLDKQSTLRDIPLSAAAQLLAEQQMLLFSRGGSDDGDQEVETPLPNVSEVGFLLEQAGVGLGREEMLKVFLALKQLVNSQPLARCRLWGKILGTEGNYLVAEGEYRDEEEGIHEETAEDAEGEPRDDDEEAEMVEIDTLPRSTFKPPPVVPKEDNRTGVNKFTYFVCREPGLPWMRLPTVTPTQITAARHIRKFFTGRLEAPIVSYPPFPGNEANYLRAQIARISASTQVSPLGFYQFGEEEGEEEEEGARDSFEENPDFEGIPVPEMAESLSTWVHHVQHILQQGRCVWVNLAEKPEDDFEEEADEEVKEEADEPEPEVGPPLLTPLSEDAEITTTPPWSSKMSSTLISQFAVAVLHSNLWPGAYAYASGKKFENIYFGWGLKFAGEVYTPTFPTMPQREYTSGPEITEALDPSLEEEQALKAALEEQKAAQDETGGLGGDEEDDD
;
A
#
# COMPACT_ATOMS: atom_id res chain seq x y z
N MET A 1 -89.61 8.83 -7.69
CA MET A 1 -88.83 9.34 -6.54
C MET A 1 -88.13 8.24 -5.76
N GLU A 2 -88.66 7.02 -5.65
CA GLU A 2 -87.98 5.92 -4.92
C GLU A 2 -86.73 5.36 -5.64
N SER A 3 -86.66 5.39 -6.98
CA SER A 3 -85.53 4.80 -7.73
C SER A 3 -84.24 5.63 -7.76
N GLU A 4 -84.33 6.97 -7.73
CA GLU A 4 -83.14 7.84 -7.64
C GLU A 4 -82.50 7.76 -6.25
N GLY A 5 -83.32 7.65 -5.19
CA GLY A 5 -82.83 7.43 -3.82
C GLY A 5 -82.06 6.12 -3.69
N ALA A 6 -82.51 5.04 -4.33
CA ALA A 6 -81.84 3.73 -4.31
C ALA A 6 -80.49 3.74 -5.05
N LEU A 7 -80.39 4.44 -6.19
CA LEU A 7 -79.13 4.58 -6.94
C LEU A 7 -78.09 5.42 -6.18
N LEU A 8 -78.53 6.51 -5.54
CA LEU A 8 -77.66 7.34 -4.68
C LEU A 8 -77.17 6.56 -3.45
N ASN A 9 -78.00 5.69 -2.88
CA ASN A 9 -77.60 4.87 -1.74
C ASN A 9 -76.55 3.81 -2.12
N ASN A 10 -76.71 3.17 -3.28
CA ASN A 10 -75.76 2.19 -3.80
C ASN A 10 -74.39 2.85 -4.12
N GLN A 11 -74.38 4.06 -4.69
CA GLN A 11 -73.12 4.81 -4.88
C GLN A 11 -72.43 5.17 -3.56
N ARG A 12 -73.20 5.51 -2.52
CA ARG A 12 -72.66 5.77 -1.17
C ARG A 12 -72.09 4.50 -0.52
N GLU A 13 -72.75 3.38 -0.70
CA GLU A 13 -72.24 2.08 -0.24
C GLU A 13 -70.95 1.71 -0.95
N GLN A 14 -70.89 1.83 -2.27
CA GLN A 14 -69.68 1.53 -3.04
C GLN A 14 -68.50 2.44 -2.65
N THR A 15 -68.75 3.73 -2.47
CA THR A 15 -67.71 4.68 -2.01
C THR A 15 -67.23 4.36 -0.59
N SER A 16 -68.13 3.93 0.31
CA SER A 16 -67.74 3.50 1.66
C SER A 16 -66.87 2.24 1.66
N ILE A 17 -67.15 1.29 0.76
CA ILE A 17 -66.38 0.05 0.59
C ILE A 17 -64.98 0.38 0.04
N CYS A 18 -64.89 1.24 -0.98
CA CYS A 18 -63.62 1.71 -1.51
C CYS A 18 -62.77 2.42 -0.45
N PHE A 19 -63.39 3.27 0.40
CA PHE A 19 -62.69 3.96 1.47
C PHE A 19 -62.21 3.01 2.57
N LYS A 20 -63.01 2.00 2.94
CA LYS A 20 -62.58 0.95 3.88
C LYS A 20 -61.39 0.16 3.35
N ALA A 21 -61.42 -0.22 2.07
CA ALA A 21 -60.29 -0.91 1.43
C ALA A 21 -59.02 -0.05 1.43
N PHE A 22 -59.15 1.27 1.22
CA PHE A 22 -58.04 2.21 1.33
C PHE A 22 -57.46 2.27 2.75
N MET A 23 -58.30 2.34 3.78
CA MET A 23 -57.85 2.38 5.19
C MET A 23 -57.19 1.08 5.68
N LEU A 24 -57.50 -0.05 5.04
CA LEU A 24 -56.91 -1.37 5.33
C LEU A 24 -55.53 -1.56 4.67
N LYS A 25 -55.05 -0.62 3.85
CA LYS A 25 -53.72 -0.69 3.25
C LYS A 25 -52.63 -0.46 4.29
N ASN A 26 -51.64 -1.34 4.34
CA ASN A 26 -50.51 -1.22 5.27
C ASN A 26 -49.56 -0.08 4.86
N SER A 27 -49.05 0.64 5.86
CA SER A 27 -47.96 1.60 5.68
C SER A 27 -46.63 0.89 5.39
N THR A 28 -45.84 1.41 4.46
CA THR A 28 -44.51 0.88 4.13
C THR A 28 -43.50 1.03 5.27
N LYS A 29 -43.69 1.99 6.18
CA LYS A 29 -42.75 2.27 7.28
C LYS A 29 -43.10 1.55 8.58
N SER A 30 -44.38 1.55 8.97
CA SER A 30 -44.82 0.96 10.25
C SER A 30 -45.47 -0.41 10.10
N ASN A 31 -45.81 -0.81 8.87
CA ASN A 31 -46.59 -2.02 8.56
C ASN A 31 -47.91 -2.11 9.36
N LEU A 32 -48.45 -0.95 9.75
CA LEU A 32 -49.78 -0.81 10.36
C LEU A 32 -50.74 -0.28 9.31
N ASN A 33 -52.00 -0.72 9.38
CA ASN A 33 -53.10 -0.13 8.61
C ASN A 33 -53.82 0.94 9.45
N LEU A 34 -54.53 1.85 8.79
CA LEU A 34 -55.22 2.95 9.47
C LEU A 34 -56.49 2.48 10.17
N TYR A 35 -57.18 1.50 9.58
CA TYR A 35 -58.43 0.96 10.09
C TYR A 35 -58.26 0.29 11.46
N ASP A 36 -57.30 -0.61 11.61
CA ASP A 36 -57.04 -1.30 12.89
C ASP A 36 -56.45 -0.34 13.92
N HIS A 37 -55.66 0.65 13.50
CA HIS A 37 -55.14 1.68 14.40
C HIS A 37 -56.28 2.48 15.03
N PHE A 38 -57.22 3.00 14.22
CA PHE A 38 -58.37 3.71 14.75
C PHE A 38 -59.29 2.82 15.59
N ALA A 39 -59.52 1.57 15.18
CA ALA A 39 -60.29 0.63 15.97
C ALA A 39 -59.67 0.43 17.37
N ARG A 40 -58.35 0.26 17.46
CA ARG A 40 -57.63 0.10 18.74
C ARG A 40 -57.67 1.36 19.60
N VAL A 41 -57.52 2.54 19.00
CA VAL A 41 -57.64 3.81 19.72
C VAL A 41 -59.05 3.99 20.26
N LEU A 42 -60.09 3.70 19.46
CA LEU A 42 -61.48 3.78 19.91
C LEU A 42 -61.81 2.76 21.00
N THR A 43 -61.30 1.52 20.90
CA THR A 43 -61.41 0.54 21.99
C THR A 43 -60.78 1.07 23.26
N LYS A 44 -59.58 1.66 23.18
CA LYS A 44 -58.90 2.24 24.34
C LYS A 44 -59.67 3.40 24.96
N VAL A 45 -60.26 4.27 24.15
CA VAL A 45 -61.15 5.36 24.61
C VAL A 45 -62.38 4.80 25.32
N MET A 46 -62.96 3.72 24.79
CA MET A 46 -64.12 3.05 25.40
C MET A 46 -63.79 2.42 26.76
N ASP A 47 -62.58 1.90 26.90
CA ASP A 47 -62.08 1.25 28.12
C ASP A 47 -61.70 2.27 29.21
N GLU A 48 -60.96 3.32 28.86
CA GLU A 48 -60.40 4.30 29.81
C GLU A 48 -61.37 5.45 30.15
N ARG A 49 -62.34 5.75 29.27
CA ARG A 49 -63.38 6.78 29.44
C ARG A 49 -62.88 8.13 30.04
N PRO A 50 -61.92 8.80 29.39
CA PRO A 50 -61.44 10.10 29.87
C PRO A 50 -62.52 11.19 29.76
N GLU A 51 -62.50 12.17 30.67
CA GLU A 51 -63.48 13.26 30.70
C GLU A 51 -63.42 14.14 29.43
N ASN A 52 -62.22 14.44 28.94
CA ASN A 52 -61.97 15.22 27.72
C ASN A 52 -61.31 14.35 26.63
N VAL A 53 -62.09 13.49 25.98
CA VAL A 53 -61.60 12.54 24.96
C VAL A 53 -60.87 13.25 23.81
N VAL A 54 -61.37 14.42 23.36
CA VAL A 54 -60.80 15.13 22.20
C VAL A 54 -59.37 15.59 22.45
N ASP A 55 -59.06 16.00 23.68
CA ASP A 55 -57.74 16.52 24.04
C ASP A 55 -56.71 15.40 24.22
N VAL A 56 -57.17 14.20 24.63
CA VAL A 56 -56.30 13.07 25.02
C VAL A 56 -56.15 12.04 23.90
N ILE A 57 -56.96 12.11 22.84
CA ILE A 57 -56.96 11.10 21.76
C ILE A 57 -55.62 10.99 21.00
N GLU A 58 -54.87 12.09 20.90
CA GLU A 58 -53.54 12.08 20.27
C GLU A 58 -52.53 11.28 21.11
N ASP A 59 -52.51 11.52 22.42
CA ASP A 59 -51.66 10.78 23.37
C ASP A 59 -52.04 9.29 23.38
N MET A 60 -53.34 8.98 23.40
CA MET A 60 -53.81 7.59 23.34
C MET A 60 -53.41 6.89 22.03
N SER A 61 -53.46 7.60 20.90
CA SER A 61 -52.99 7.12 19.60
C SER A 61 -51.49 6.85 19.61
N HIS A 62 -50.70 7.71 20.25
CA HIS A 62 -49.27 7.52 20.40
C HIS A 62 -48.94 6.30 21.29
N GLU A 63 -49.66 6.12 22.39
CA GLU A 63 -49.49 4.98 23.28
C GLU A 63 -49.84 3.65 22.62
N VAL A 64 -50.92 3.58 21.83
CA VAL A 64 -51.27 2.38 21.05
C VAL A 64 -50.16 2.02 20.06
N LYS A 65 -49.55 3.01 19.39
CA LYS A 65 -48.41 2.78 18.49
C LYS A 65 -47.18 2.26 19.24
N ARG A 66 -46.89 2.82 20.42
CA ARG A 66 -45.76 2.38 21.27
C ARG A 66 -45.95 0.94 21.77
N GLY A 67 -47.15 0.58 22.22
CA GLY A 67 -47.45 -0.77 22.70
C GLY A 67 -47.22 -1.85 21.63
N LEU A 68 -47.59 -1.57 20.38
CA LEU A 68 -47.40 -2.50 19.25
C LEU A 68 -45.94 -2.62 18.79
N LEU A 69 -45.12 -1.60 19.05
CA LEU A 69 -43.70 -1.64 18.74
C LEU A 69 -42.95 -2.58 19.70
N LEU A 70 -43.38 -2.65 20.97
CA LEU A 70 -42.76 -3.48 22.00
C LEU A 70 -42.93 -4.98 21.74
N ASP A 71 -44.09 -5.43 21.23
CA ASP A 71 -44.32 -6.84 20.86
C ASP A 71 -43.45 -7.33 19.68
N LYS A 72 -42.93 -6.42 18.86
CA LYS A 72 -41.97 -6.73 17.78
C LYS A 72 -40.51 -6.63 18.22
N GLN A 73 -40.25 -6.27 19.47
CA GLN A 73 -38.92 -6.29 20.08
C GLN A 73 -38.67 -7.63 20.79
N SER A 74 -38.86 -8.76 20.10
CA SER A 74 -38.05 -9.92 20.42
C SER A 74 -36.59 -9.50 20.18
N THR A 75 -35.82 -9.35 21.25
CA THR A 75 -34.38 -9.06 21.18
C THR A 75 -33.61 -10.24 20.56
N LEU A 76 -34.21 -11.43 20.56
CA LEU A 76 -33.78 -12.57 19.77
C LEU A 76 -34.38 -12.43 18.38
N ARG A 77 -33.68 -11.72 17.50
CA ARG A 77 -33.81 -11.93 16.07
C ARG A 77 -32.93 -13.13 15.75
N ASP A 78 -33.52 -14.23 15.30
CA ASP A 78 -32.79 -15.15 14.42
C ASP A 78 -32.43 -14.29 13.21
N ILE A 79 -31.17 -13.87 13.12
CA ILE A 79 -30.62 -13.17 11.96
C ILE A 79 -30.13 -14.30 11.05
N PRO A 80 -30.86 -14.69 9.98
CA PRO A 80 -30.36 -15.68 9.05
C PRO A 80 -29.44 -14.96 8.07
N LEU A 81 -28.19 -14.76 8.43
CA LEU A 81 -27.19 -14.31 7.46
C LEU A 81 -25.86 -14.95 7.81
N SER A 82 -25.40 -15.82 6.91
CA SER A 82 -23.98 -16.03 6.61
C SER A 82 -23.34 -14.65 6.44
N ALA A 83 -22.99 -14.03 7.56
CA ALA A 83 -22.37 -12.72 7.58
C ALA A 83 -20.89 -12.93 7.29
N ALA A 84 -20.27 -12.03 6.52
CA ALA A 84 -18.82 -12.05 6.32
C ALA A 84 -18.06 -12.15 7.67
N ALA A 85 -18.61 -11.55 8.73
CA ALA A 85 -18.12 -11.67 10.10
C ALA A 85 -18.18 -13.10 10.69
N GLN A 86 -19.19 -13.91 10.35
CA GLN A 86 -19.27 -15.31 10.80
C GLN A 86 -18.27 -16.18 10.08
N LEU A 87 -18.14 -16.04 8.75
CA LEU A 87 -17.13 -16.76 7.97
C LEU A 87 -15.72 -16.42 8.47
N LEU A 88 -15.48 -15.15 8.76
CA LEU A 88 -14.22 -14.69 9.34
C LEU A 88 -14.00 -15.27 10.74
N ALA A 89 -15.03 -15.31 11.58
CA ALA A 89 -14.94 -15.92 12.90
C ALA A 89 -14.64 -17.43 12.82
N GLU A 90 -15.25 -18.15 11.88
CA GLU A 90 -14.97 -19.57 11.63
C GLU A 90 -13.51 -19.79 11.22
N GLN A 91 -12.97 -18.94 10.35
CA GLN A 91 -11.56 -18.96 9.97
C GLN A 91 -10.64 -18.63 11.16
N GLN A 92 -11.00 -17.63 11.96
CA GLN A 92 -10.25 -17.25 13.16
C GLN A 92 -10.27 -18.34 14.23
N MET A 93 -11.36 -19.09 14.37
CA MET A 93 -11.43 -20.21 15.30
C MET A 93 -10.38 -21.29 15.00
N LEU A 94 -10.03 -21.49 13.72
CA LEU A 94 -8.99 -22.45 13.32
C LEU A 94 -7.61 -22.07 13.87
N LEU A 95 -7.32 -20.77 14.05
CA LEU A 95 -6.07 -20.28 14.66
C LEU A 95 -5.84 -20.82 16.07
N PHE A 96 -6.93 -21.05 16.82
CA PHE A 96 -6.88 -21.51 18.21
C PHE A 96 -6.91 -23.05 18.33
N SER A 97 -7.15 -23.75 17.22
CA SER A 97 -7.16 -25.20 17.20
C SER A 97 -5.74 -25.76 17.09
N ARG A 98 -5.39 -26.70 17.97
CA ARG A 98 -4.11 -27.40 17.92
C ARG A 98 -4.17 -28.44 16.80
N GLY A 99 -3.36 -28.28 15.75
CA GLY A 99 -3.20 -29.29 14.70
C GLY A 99 -2.79 -30.62 15.33
N GLY A 100 -3.47 -31.71 14.97
CA GLY A 100 -3.41 -33.01 15.65
C GLY A 100 -2.12 -33.83 15.49
N SER A 101 -0.97 -33.20 15.26
CA SER A 101 0.33 -33.85 15.04
C SER A 101 1.43 -33.08 15.74
N ASP A 102 1.35 -33.00 17.06
CA ASP A 102 2.42 -32.45 17.89
C ASP A 102 3.14 -33.63 18.56
N ASP A 103 3.98 -34.30 17.77
CA ASP A 103 4.95 -35.26 18.27
C ASP A 103 6.06 -34.47 18.97
N GLY A 104 5.95 -34.38 20.29
CA GLY A 104 7.06 -34.14 21.20
C GLY A 104 7.59 -32.71 21.28
N ASP A 105 7.63 -32.21 22.51
CA ASP A 105 8.44 -31.07 22.94
C ASP A 105 9.92 -31.26 22.55
N GLN A 106 10.28 -30.94 21.31
CA GLN A 106 11.60 -30.45 20.99
C GLN A 106 11.54 -28.94 21.18
N GLU A 107 12.45 -28.39 21.98
CA GLU A 107 12.73 -26.95 22.07
C GLU A 107 13.28 -26.50 20.71
N VAL A 108 12.41 -26.45 19.69
CA VAL A 108 12.75 -25.89 18.39
C VAL A 108 12.77 -24.39 18.60
N GLU A 109 13.93 -23.78 18.38
CA GLU A 109 14.09 -22.34 18.34
C GLU A 109 13.08 -21.78 17.33
N THR A 110 12.05 -21.11 17.84
CA THR A 110 10.99 -20.57 17.01
C THR A 110 11.47 -19.26 16.40
N PRO A 111 11.27 -19.03 15.09
CA PRO A 111 11.69 -17.78 14.45
C PRO A 111 10.87 -16.55 14.89
N LEU A 112 9.88 -16.75 15.78
CA LEU A 112 9.05 -15.68 16.35
C LEU A 112 9.64 -15.18 17.68
N PRO A 113 9.64 -13.86 17.92
CA PRO A 113 9.97 -13.30 19.23
C PRO A 113 8.91 -13.70 20.27
N ASN A 114 9.16 -13.38 21.55
CA ASN A 114 8.17 -13.56 22.62
C ASN A 114 6.99 -12.59 22.45
N VAL A 115 6.04 -13.00 21.61
CA VAL A 115 4.88 -12.22 21.22
C VAL A 115 4.02 -11.76 22.40
N SER A 116 3.90 -12.58 23.44
CA SER A 116 3.11 -12.25 24.64
C SER A 116 3.74 -11.08 25.40
N GLU A 117 5.05 -11.08 25.51
CA GLU A 117 5.80 -10.00 26.16
C GLU A 117 5.79 -8.73 25.33
N VAL A 118 5.99 -8.83 24.01
CA VAL A 118 5.88 -7.69 23.09
C VAL A 118 4.49 -7.05 23.19
N GLY A 119 3.43 -7.86 23.16
CA GLY A 119 2.06 -7.38 23.33
C GLY A 119 1.83 -6.67 24.67
N PHE A 120 2.40 -7.18 25.76
CA PHE A 120 2.32 -6.54 27.08
C PHE A 120 3.03 -5.19 27.11
N LEU A 121 4.26 -5.10 26.59
CA LEU A 121 5.05 -3.86 26.60
C LEU A 121 4.44 -2.79 25.68
N LEU A 122 3.92 -3.18 24.52
CA LEU A 122 3.14 -2.32 23.63
C LEU A 122 1.91 -1.73 24.33
N GLU A 123 1.17 -2.56 25.07
CA GLU A 123 0.03 -2.09 25.86
C GLU A 123 0.46 -1.10 26.96
N GLN A 124 1.58 -1.35 27.65
CA GLN A 124 2.13 -0.39 28.61
C GLN A 124 2.54 0.92 27.94
N ALA A 125 3.07 0.87 26.72
CA ALA A 125 3.38 2.05 25.93
C ALA A 125 2.12 2.86 25.49
N GLY A 126 0.93 2.26 25.63
CA GLY A 126 -0.33 2.83 25.17
C GLY A 126 -0.48 2.76 23.64
N VAL A 127 0.23 1.83 23.00
CA VAL A 127 0.26 1.64 21.54
C VAL A 127 -0.11 0.19 21.25
N GLY A 128 -1.18 -0.08 20.49
CA GLY A 128 -1.54 -1.45 20.14
C GLY A 128 -2.96 -1.62 19.63
N LEU A 129 -3.26 -2.84 19.18
CA LEU A 129 -4.58 -3.22 18.65
C LEU A 129 -5.53 -3.78 19.74
N GLY A 130 -5.07 -3.84 20.99
CA GLY A 130 -5.76 -4.50 22.10
C GLY A 130 -5.35 -5.98 22.26
N ARG A 131 -5.51 -6.53 23.47
CA ARG A 131 -5.02 -7.88 23.81
C ARG A 131 -5.59 -8.99 22.93
N GLU A 132 -6.88 -8.94 22.66
CA GLU A 132 -7.57 -9.97 21.88
C GLU A 132 -7.11 -9.98 20.42
N GLU A 133 -7.01 -8.80 19.80
CA GLU A 133 -6.57 -8.66 18.41
C GLU A 133 -5.08 -9.00 18.27
N MET A 134 -4.22 -8.54 19.18
CA MET A 134 -2.79 -8.90 19.16
C MET A 134 -2.59 -10.40 19.26
N LEU A 135 -3.36 -11.10 20.12
CA LEU A 135 -3.27 -12.56 20.22
C LEU A 135 -3.64 -13.25 18.90
N LYS A 136 -4.70 -12.80 18.22
CA LYS A 136 -5.08 -13.34 16.90
C LYS A 136 -3.98 -13.09 15.87
N VAL A 137 -3.40 -11.89 15.84
CA VAL A 137 -2.29 -11.53 14.93
C VAL A 137 -1.10 -12.46 15.18
N PHE A 138 -0.73 -12.70 16.43
CA PHE A 138 0.38 -13.58 16.78
C PHE A 138 0.13 -15.04 16.41
N LEU A 139 -1.09 -15.54 16.57
CA LEU A 139 -1.46 -16.87 16.08
C LEU A 139 -1.41 -16.94 14.55
N ALA A 140 -1.79 -15.87 13.85
CA ALA A 140 -1.68 -15.79 12.39
C ALA A 140 -0.22 -15.77 11.92
N LEU A 141 0.69 -15.11 12.66
CA LEU A 141 2.14 -15.18 12.39
C LEU A 141 2.70 -16.58 12.63
N LYS A 142 2.23 -17.30 13.65
CA LYS A 142 2.58 -18.71 13.84
C LYS A 142 2.17 -19.57 12.64
N GLN A 143 0.99 -19.32 12.06
CA GLN A 143 0.59 -20.00 10.83
C GLN A 143 1.51 -19.66 9.65
N LEU A 144 1.93 -18.39 9.51
CA LEU A 144 2.86 -17.97 8.47
C LEU A 144 4.19 -18.72 8.56
N VAL A 145 4.79 -18.76 9.75
CA VAL A 145 6.05 -19.46 10.03
C VAL A 145 5.94 -20.97 9.81
N ASN A 146 4.78 -21.56 10.06
CA ASN A 146 4.57 -22.98 9.76
C ASN A 146 4.41 -23.26 8.26
N SER A 147 4.06 -22.24 7.46
CA SER A 147 3.83 -22.35 6.02
C SER A 147 5.04 -21.97 5.16
N GLN A 148 5.97 -21.19 5.71
CA GLN A 148 7.14 -20.64 5.02
C GLN A 148 8.41 -20.88 5.86
N PRO A 149 9.53 -21.27 5.25
CA PRO A 149 10.78 -21.55 5.97
C PRO A 149 11.52 -20.27 6.35
N LEU A 150 10.99 -19.54 7.34
CA LEU A 150 11.58 -18.29 7.83
C LEU A 150 12.61 -18.54 8.95
N ALA A 151 13.75 -17.86 8.88
CA ALA A 151 14.76 -17.78 9.94
C ALA A 151 14.32 -16.83 11.06
N ARG A 152 13.74 -15.68 10.69
CA ARG A 152 13.20 -14.68 11.62
C ARG A 152 11.89 -14.14 11.08
N CYS A 153 10.90 -13.98 11.95
CA CYS A 153 9.62 -13.37 11.60
C CYS A 153 9.15 -12.40 12.69
N ARG A 154 8.78 -11.20 12.27
CA ARG A 154 8.42 -10.09 13.15
C ARG A 154 7.14 -9.40 12.66
N LEU A 155 6.32 -8.92 13.60
CA LEU A 155 5.21 -8.05 13.26
C LEU A 155 5.75 -6.65 12.94
N TRP A 156 5.70 -6.24 11.67
CA TRP A 156 6.08 -4.88 11.27
C TRP A 156 5.00 -3.86 11.69
N GLY A 157 3.73 -4.21 11.52
CA GLY A 157 2.64 -3.32 11.89
C GLY A 157 1.32 -3.55 11.17
N LYS A 158 0.46 -2.51 11.17
CA LYS A 158 -0.82 -2.45 10.46
C LYS A 158 -0.96 -1.14 9.68
N ILE A 159 -1.25 -1.25 8.39
CA ILE A 159 -1.59 -0.14 7.52
C ILE A 159 -3.11 -0.09 7.33
N LEU A 160 -3.69 1.08 7.56
CA LEU A 160 -5.11 1.33 7.42
C LEU A 160 -5.47 1.64 5.97
N GLY A 161 -6.56 1.07 5.50
CA GLY A 161 -7.12 1.36 4.18
C GLY A 161 -8.60 1.69 4.24
N THR A 162 -9.17 2.12 3.11
CA THR A 162 -10.56 2.59 3.03
C THR A 162 -11.59 1.45 3.03
N GLU A 163 -11.26 0.30 2.45
CA GLU A 163 -12.13 -0.89 2.38
C GLU A 163 -11.60 -2.06 3.21
N GLY A 164 -10.28 -2.14 3.40
CA GLY A 164 -9.60 -3.16 4.18
C GLY A 164 -8.29 -2.65 4.73
N ASN A 165 -7.81 -3.29 5.79
CA ASN A 165 -6.51 -2.99 6.38
C ASN A 165 -5.48 -4.03 5.93
N TYR A 166 -4.21 -3.72 6.11
CA TYR A 166 -3.10 -4.66 5.91
C TYR A 166 -2.35 -4.86 7.21
N LEU A 167 -2.30 -6.10 7.69
CA LEU A 167 -1.32 -6.55 8.67
C LEU A 167 -0.06 -6.93 7.91
N VAL A 168 1.08 -6.44 8.36
CA VAL A 168 2.37 -6.63 7.69
C VAL A 168 3.30 -7.41 8.62
N ALA A 169 3.83 -8.51 8.11
CA ALA A 169 4.88 -9.29 8.72
C ALA A 169 6.18 -9.08 7.94
N GLU A 170 7.28 -8.90 8.67
CA GLU A 170 8.64 -8.84 8.15
C GLU A 170 9.27 -10.22 8.39
N GLY A 171 9.87 -10.79 7.36
CA GLY A 171 10.45 -12.13 7.37
C GLY A 171 11.82 -12.16 6.70
N GLU A 172 12.69 -12.99 7.25
CA GLU A 172 14.01 -13.32 6.73
C GLU A 172 14.04 -14.83 6.48
N TYR A 173 14.40 -15.27 5.27
CA TYR A 173 14.47 -16.69 4.94
C TYR A 173 15.78 -17.32 5.42
N ARG A 174 15.81 -18.65 5.46
CA ARG A 174 17.05 -19.41 5.67
C ARG A 174 17.83 -19.52 4.37
N ASP A 175 19.16 -19.45 4.45
CA ASP A 175 20.06 -19.29 3.30
C ASP A 175 19.90 -20.33 2.17
N GLU A 176 19.45 -21.55 2.48
CA GLU A 176 19.47 -22.69 1.55
C GLU A 176 18.18 -22.90 0.72
N GLU A 177 17.06 -22.23 1.03
CA GLU A 177 15.74 -22.56 0.47
C GLU A 177 15.10 -21.48 -0.41
N GLU A 178 15.79 -20.35 -0.66
CA GLU A 178 15.26 -19.24 -1.47
C GLU A 178 15.30 -19.47 -2.99
N GLY A 179 16.29 -20.21 -3.52
CA GLY A 179 16.46 -20.36 -4.98
C GLY A 179 15.26 -20.99 -5.69
N ILE A 180 14.41 -21.74 -4.99
CA ILE A 180 13.18 -22.34 -5.53
C ILE A 180 12.03 -21.31 -5.64
N HIS A 181 12.04 -20.29 -4.78
CA HIS A 181 11.04 -19.22 -4.76
C HIS A 181 11.41 -18.00 -5.62
N GLU A 182 12.66 -17.92 -6.08
CA GLU A 182 13.15 -16.89 -7.00
C GLU A 182 12.73 -17.18 -8.45
N GLU A 183 12.85 -18.44 -8.91
CA GLU A 183 12.44 -18.86 -10.27
C GLU A 183 10.96 -18.51 -10.57
N THR A 184 10.07 -18.60 -9.57
CA THR A 184 8.64 -18.31 -9.75
C THR A 184 8.27 -16.82 -9.75
N ALA A 185 9.16 -15.94 -9.31
CA ALA A 185 8.92 -14.49 -9.26
C ALA A 185 9.52 -13.77 -10.48
N GLU A 186 10.67 -14.24 -10.99
CA GLU A 186 11.31 -13.70 -12.19
C GLU A 186 10.53 -14.05 -13.47
N ASP A 187 9.90 -15.23 -13.53
CA ASP A 187 9.03 -15.65 -14.64
C ASP A 187 7.77 -14.77 -14.83
N ALA A 188 7.45 -13.89 -13.87
CA ALA A 188 6.28 -12.99 -13.92
C ALA A 188 6.62 -11.58 -14.42
N GLU A 189 7.89 -11.17 -14.42
CA GLU A 189 8.34 -9.89 -14.98
C GLU A 189 8.93 -10.13 -16.37
N GLY A 190 8.05 -10.25 -17.36
CA GLY A 190 8.46 -10.37 -18.76
C GLY A 190 9.32 -9.18 -19.17
N GLU A 191 10.58 -9.46 -19.50
CA GLU A 191 11.47 -8.51 -20.16
C GLU A 191 10.77 -7.93 -21.39
N PRO A 192 10.87 -6.61 -21.64
CA PRO A 192 10.52 -6.08 -22.95
C PRO A 192 11.46 -6.73 -23.96
N ARG A 193 10.91 -7.51 -24.88
CA ARG A 193 11.62 -7.91 -26.09
C ARG A 193 11.96 -6.64 -26.85
N ASP A 194 13.24 -6.31 -26.91
CA ASP A 194 13.78 -5.42 -27.92
C ASP A 194 13.63 -6.15 -29.26
N ASP A 195 12.53 -5.87 -29.95
CA ASP A 195 12.31 -6.27 -31.34
C ASP A 195 13.17 -5.35 -32.25
N ASP A 196 14.50 -5.55 -32.23
CA ASP A 196 15.38 -5.06 -33.28
C ASP A 196 15.34 -6.03 -34.47
N GLU A 197 14.24 -5.97 -35.23
CA GLU A 197 14.21 -6.51 -36.59
C GLU A 197 14.88 -5.51 -37.54
N GLU A 198 16.18 -5.69 -37.79
CA GLU A 198 16.87 -5.07 -38.92
C GLU A 198 16.30 -5.59 -40.25
N ALA A 199 15.27 -4.91 -40.75
CA ALA A 199 14.86 -5.02 -42.14
C ALA A 199 15.69 -4.04 -42.99
N GLU A 200 16.64 -4.55 -43.77
CA GLU A 200 17.23 -3.82 -44.90
C GLU A 200 16.12 -3.42 -45.88
N MET A 201 15.66 -2.16 -45.79
CA MET A 201 14.75 -1.57 -46.78
C MET A 201 15.42 -0.41 -47.49
N VAL A 202 15.43 -0.56 -48.81
CA VAL A 202 15.89 0.34 -49.87
C VAL A 202 15.58 1.82 -49.58
N GLU A 203 16.59 2.68 -49.77
CA GLU A 203 16.53 4.15 -49.67
C GLU A 203 15.29 4.74 -50.35
N ILE A 204 14.25 4.97 -49.55
CA ILE A 204 13.18 5.92 -49.83
C ILE A 204 13.16 6.83 -48.61
N ASP A 205 13.38 8.13 -48.83
CA ASP A 205 13.50 9.21 -47.86
C ASP A 205 12.58 9.02 -46.62
N THR A 206 13.10 8.38 -45.57
CA THR A 206 12.36 8.11 -44.34
C THR A 206 12.55 9.29 -43.40
N LEU A 207 11.45 9.73 -42.77
CA LEU A 207 11.49 10.77 -41.75
C LEU A 207 12.61 10.46 -40.74
N PRO A 208 13.36 11.47 -40.27
CA PRO A 208 14.45 11.24 -39.34
C PRO A 208 13.95 10.46 -38.12
N ARG A 209 14.56 9.29 -37.87
CA ARG A 209 14.26 8.48 -36.69
C ARG A 209 14.69 9.27 -35.46
N SER A 210 13.85 9.28 -34.42
CA SER A 210 14.16 9.98 -33.18
C SER A 210 15.44 9.41 -32.56
N THR A 211 16.43 10.25 -32.32
CA THR A 211 17.66 9.91 -31.59
C THR A 211 17.47 9.93 -30.07
N PHE A 212 16.22 10.01 -29.58
CA PHE A 212 15.92 10.05 -28.17
C PHE A 212 16.18 8.69 -27.52
N LYS A 213 17.27 8.60 -26.74
CA LYS A 213 17.49 7.52 -25.80
C LYS A 213 16.81 7.86 -24.47
N PRO A 214 15.96 6.98 -23.91
CA PRO A 214 15.41 7.21 -22.58
C PRO A 214 16.56 7.31 -21.56
N PRO A 215 16.40 8.12 -20.49
CA PRO A 215 17.42 8.22 -19.46
C PRO A 215 17.67 6.83 -18.82
N PRO A 216 18.92 6.51 -18.46
CA PRO A 216 19.27 5.22 -17.87
C PRO A 216 18.48 5.00 -16.58
N VAL A 217 17.89 3.80 -16.45
CA VAL A 217 17.10 3.44 -15.27
C VAL A 217 18.04 2.98 -14.17
N VAL A 218 17.83 3.48 -12.95
CA VAL A 218 18.60 3.05 -11.79
C VAL A 218 18.37 1.55 -11.55
N PRO A 219 19.42 0.72 -11.47
CA PRO A 219 19.28 -0.72 -11.28
C PRO A 219 18.66 -1.02 -9.91
N LYS A 220 17.88 -2.10 -9.87
CA LYS A 220 17.26 -2.64 -8.66
C LYS A 220 18.34 -3.22 -7.74
N GLU A 221 18.16 -3.10 -6.43
CA GLU A 221 19.01 -3.77 -5.44
C GLU A 221 18.67 -5.26 -5.36
N ASP A 222 19.71 -6.08 -5.28
CA ASP A 222 19.61 -7.53 -5.16
C ASP A 222 18.84 -7.94 -3.91
N ASN A 223 18.26 -9.13 -3.96
CA ASN A 223 17.60 -9.71 -2.79
C ASN A 223 18.59 -9.77 -1.61
N ARG A 224 18.10 -9.52 -0.40
CA ARG A 224 18.89 -9.47 0.86
C ARG A 224 19.82 -8.26 1.02
N THR A 225 19.90 -7.37 0.03
CA THR A 225 20.72 -6.15 0.13
C THR A 225 19.87 -4.89 0.26
N GLY A 226 20.38 -3.91 1.01
CA GLY A 226 19.78 -2.58 1.16
C GLY A 226 18.27 -2.60 1.46
N VAL A 227 17.48 -2.05 0.56
CA VAL A 227 16.02 -1.90 0.67
C VAL A 227 15.29 -3.25 0.50
N ASN A 228 15.91 -4.22 -0.17
CA ASN A 228 15.39 -5.58 -0.39
C ASN A 228 15.95 -6.60 0.61
N LYS A 229 16.52 -6.16 1.74
CA LYS A 229 17.03 -7.02 2.82
C LYS A 229 15.99 -7.99 3.38
N PHE A 230 14.78 -7.51 3.63
CA PHE A 230 13.70 -8.30 4.23
C PHE A 230 12.56 -8.57 3.25
N THR A 231 11.96 -9.75 3.37
CA THR A 231 10.72 -10.09 2.66
C THR A 231 9.52 -9.70 3.51
N TYR A 232 8.51 -9.10 2.87
CA TYR A 232 7.31 -8.65 3.57
C TYR A 232 6.10 -9.48 3.14
N PHE A 233 5.32 -9.92 4.13
CA PHE A 233 4.06 -10.63 3.93
C PHE A 233 2.91 -9.79 4.45
N VAL A 234 1.80 -9.81 3.73
CA VAL A 234 0.61 -9.03 4.07
C VAL A 234 -0.61 -9.91 4.21
N CYS A 235 -1.44 -9.58 5.20
CA CYS A 235 -2.69 -10.26 5.46
C CYS A 235 -3.77 -9.23 5.76
N ARG A 236 -5.00 -9.41 5.26
CA ARG A 236 -6.07 -8.44 5.46
C ARG A 236 -6.64 -8.47 6.88
N GLU A 237 -6.88 -9.68 7.38
CA GLU A 237 -7.37 -9.94 8.73
C GLU A 237 -6.78 -11.24 9.26
N PRO A 238 -6.55 -11.38 10.58
CA PRO A 238 -5.97 -12.59 11.15
C PRO A 238 -6.80 -13.83 10.77
N GLY A 239 -6.14 -14.87 10.27
CA GLY A 239 -6.76 -16.13 9.83
C GLY A 239 -6.98 -16.23 8.31
N LEU A 240 -6.84 -15.12 7.57
CA LEU A 240 -6.75 -15.14 6.11
C LEU A 240 -5.34 -15.51 5.64
N PRO A 241 -5.18 -16.01 4.40
CA PRO A 241 -3.86 -16.34 3.86
C PRO A 241 -2.96 -15.11 3.80
N TRP A 242 -1.67 -15.34 4.05
CA TRP A 242 -0.61 -14.34 3.89
C TRP A 242 -0.17 -14.28 2.43
N MET A 243 -0.07 -13.08 1.88
CA MET A 243 0.41 -12.81 0.53
C MET A 243 1.80 -12.19 0.60
N ARG A 244 2.76 -12.72 -0.15
CA ARG A 244 4.10 -12.13 -0.25
C ARG A 244 4.04 -10.86 -1.12
N LEU A 245 4.69 -9.78 -0.67
CA LEU A 245 4.86 -8.58 -1.46
C LEU A 245 6.03 -8.73 -2.45
N PRO A 246 5.95 -8.09 -3.63
CA PRO A 246 7.07 -8.04 -4.55
C PRO A 246 8.26 -7.27 -3.96
N THR A 247 9.44 -7.47 -4.53
CA THR A 247 10.61 -6.64 -4.29
C THR A 247 10.39 -5.21 -4.77
N VAL A 248 11.08 -4.24 -4.19
CA VAL A 248 10.92 -2.83 -4.58
C VAL A 248 12.01 -2.38 -5.54
N THR A 249 11.66 -1.48 -6.46
CA THR A 249 12.60 -0.81 -7.36
C THR A 249 12.82 0.65 -6.95
N PRO A 250 13.98 1.26 -7.28
CA PRO A 250 14.24 2.67 -6.96
C PRO A 250 13.23 3.62 -7.62
N THR A 251 12.75 3.29 -8.82
CA THR A 251 11.71 4.05 -9.55
C THR A 251 10.38 4.07 -8.80
N GLN A 252 10.00 2.97 -8.15
CA GLN A 252 8.81 2.93 -7.30
C GLN A 252 8.95 3.81 -6.07
N ILE A 253 10.13 3.81 -5.42
CA ILE A 253 10.38 4.61 -4.21
C ILE A 253 10.35 6.11 -4.54
N THR A 254 11.03 6.51 -5.61
CA THR A 254 11.06 7.90 -6.08
C THR A 254 9.68 8.37 -6.51
N ALA A 255 8.92 7.58 -7.26
CA ALA A 255 7.52 7.90 -7.60
C ALA A 255 6.65 8.02 -6.33
N ALA A 256 6.80 7.10 -5.36
CA ALA A 256 6.05 7.10 -4.11
C ALA A 256 6.29 8.38 -3.27
N ARG A 257 7.47 9.00 -3.35
CA ARG A 257 7.77 10.28 -2.66
C ARG A 257 6.92 11.44 -3.17
N HIS A 258 6.52 11.42 -4.43
CA HIS A 258 5.78 12.50 -5.08
C HIS A 258 4.26 12.35 -4.98
N ILE A 259 3.77 11.16 -4.64
CA ILE A 259 2.34 10.85 -4.60
C ILE A 259 1.82 10.70 -3.16
N ARG A 260 0.56 11.10 -2.94
CA ARG A 260 -0.12 10.95 -1.65
C ARG A 260 -1.47 10.26 -1.85
N LYS A 261 -1.54 8.97 -1.54
CA LYS A 261 -2.73 8.14 -1.75
C LYS A 261 -3.07 7.32 -0.50
N PHE A 262 -4.35 7.19 -0.20
CA PHE A 262 -4.82 6.22 0.79
C PHE A 262 -4.89 4.84 0.16
N PHE A 263 -4.56 3.82 0.95
CA PHE A 263 -4.71 2.42 0.56
C PHE A 263 -6.19 2.04 0.49
N THR A 264 -6.54 1.20 -0.47
CA THR A 264 -7.90 0.67 -0.59
C THR A 264 -8.08 -0.57 0.27
N GLY A 265 -7.04 -1.40 0.43
CA GLY A 265 -7.16 -2.73 1.02
C GLY A 265 -7.28 -3.86 -0.01
N ARG A 266 -7.06 -3.55 -1.30
CA ARG A 266 -6.98 -4.51 -2.42
C ARG A 266 -5.60 -4.40 -3.08
N LEU A 267 -4.79 -5.46 -3.00
CA LEU A 267 -3.41 -5.47 -3.50
C LEU A 267 -3.30 -5.21 -5.02
N GLU A 268 -4.28 -5.69 -5.79
CA GLU A 268 -4.31 -5.52 -7.25
C GLU A 268 -4.94 -4.20 -7.72
N ALA A 269 -5.29 -3.29 -6.81
CA ALA A 269 -5.89 -2.03 -7.22
C ALA A 269 -4.87 -1.14 -7.98
N PRO A 270 -5.23 -0.54 -9.12
CA PRO A 270 -4.33 0.34 -9.86
C PRO A 270 -4.14 1.67 -9.13
N ILE A 271 -2.91 2.17 -9.09
CA ILE A 271 -2.57 3.46 -8.49
C ILE A 271 -2.68 4.56 -9.55
N VAL A 272 -3.81 5.28 -9.54
CA VAL A 272 -4.04 6.41 -10.45
C VAL A 272 -3.45 7.69 -9.85
N SER A 273 -2.26 8.08 -10.27
CA SER A 273 -1.56 9.28 -9.79
C SER A 273 -0.82 10.02 -10.91
N TYR A 274 -0.47 11.28 -10.62
CA TYR A 274 0.54 12.03 -11.35
C TYR A 274 1.62 12.46 -10.34
N PRO A 275 2.90 12.09 -10.54
CA PRO A 275 3.44 11.28 -11.65
C PRO A 275 2.86 9.85 -11.66
N PRO A 276 2.86 9.18 -12.82
CA PRO A 276 2.37 7.80 -12.92
C PRO A 276 3.23 6.89 -12.03
N PHE A 277 2.58 6.03 -11.25
CA PHE A 277 3.27 5.08 -10.39
C PHE A 277 3.52 3.76 -11.13
N PRO A 278 4.76 3.23 -11.17
CA PRO A 278 5.07 1.98 -11.85
C PRO A 278 4.68 0.77 -10.99
N GLY A 279 3.40 0.38 -11.04
CA GLY A 279 2.88 -0.82 -10.38
C GLY A 279 1.46 -0.68 -9.84
N ASN A 280 1.01 -1.69 -9.10
CA ASN A 280 -0.29 -1.71 -8.42
C ASN A 280 -0.16 -1.28 -6.94
N GLU A 281 -1.22 -1.45 -6.16
CA GLU A 281 -1.24 -1.14 -4.72
C GLU A 281 -0.25 -1.99 -3.92
N ALA A 282 0.07 -3.23 -4.33
CA ALA A 282 1.08 -4.06 -3.68
C ALA A 282 2.49 -3.45 -3.82
N ASN A 283 2.87 -2.98 -5.01
CA ASN A 283 4.14 -2.27 -5.21
C ASN A 283 4.18 -0.95 -4.43
N TYR A 284 3.07 -0.19 -4.40
CA TYR A 284 2.99 1.04 -3.61
C TYR A 284 3.10 0.78 -2.11
N LEU A 285 2.44 -0.26 -1.62
CA LEU A 285 2.51 -0.71 -0.24
C LEU A 285 3.95 -1.09 0.14
N ARG A 286 4.61 -1.88 -0.70
CA ARG A 286 6.02 -2.25 -0.53
C ARG A 286 6.95 -1.03 -0.50
N ALA A 287 6.74 -0.06 -1.39
CA ALA A 287 7.52 1.18 -1.43
C ALA A 287 7.29 2.04 -0.18
N GLN A 288 6.06 2.12 0.33
CA GLN A 288 5.77 2.82 1.59
C GLN A 288 6.39 2.12 2.80
N ILE A 289 6.35 0.79 2.85
CA ILE A 289 7.00 0.00 3.91
C ILE A 289 8.50 0.28 3.91
N ALA A 290 9.17 0.23 2.76
CA ALA A 290 10.59 0.57 2.65
C ALA A 290 10.91 1.95 3.24
N ARG A 291 10.16 2.98 2.81
CA ARG A 291 10.35 4.36 3.27
C ARG A 291 10.13 4.53 4.77
N ILE A 292 9.12 3.85 5.33
CA ILE A 292 8.82 3.91 6.76
C ILE A 292 9.90 3.15 7.53
N SER A 293 10.27 1.94 7.12
CA SER A 293 11.30 1.13 7.78
C SER A 293 12.62 1.89 7.88
N ALA A 294 13.09 2.45 6.76
CA ALA A 294 14.36 3.19 6.68
C ALA A 294 14.40 4.51 7.47
N SER A 295 13.25 5.00 7.95
CA SER A 295 13.19 6.27 8.70
C SER A 295 12.66 6.14 10.12
N THR A 296 12.19 4.95 10.52
CA THR A 296 11.51 4.78 11.81
C THR A 296 11.97 3.57 12.61
N GLN A 297 12.79 2.69 12.04
CA GLN A 297 13.37 1.58 12.78
C GLN A 297 14.59 2.07 13.59
N VAL A 298 14.39 2.16 14.90
CA VAL A 298 15.36 2.72 15.84
C VAL A 298 15.65 1.76 16.99
N SER A 299 16.83 1.87 17.58
CA SER A 299 17.25 1.08 18.73
C SER A 299 17.89 1.97 19.80
N PRO A 300 17.95 1.49 21.07
CA PRO A 300 18.73 2.16 22.10
C PRO A 300 20.21 2.25 21.71
N LEU A 301 20.85 3.37 22.01
CA LEU A 301 22.28 3.57 21.80
C LEU A 301 23.09 2.47 22.50
N GLY A 302 24.02 1.85 21.77
CA GLY A 302 24.87 0.77 22.27
C GLY A 302 24.22 -0.61 22.31
N PHE A 303 22.97 -0.77 21.86
CA PHE A 303 22.36 -2.08 21.67
C PHE A 303 23.01 -2.85 20.50
N TYR A 304 23.27 -2.17 19.40
CA TYR A 304 24.03 -2.71 18.27
C TYR A 304 25.44 -2.11 18.25
N GLN A 305 26.40 -2.91 17.81
CA GLN A 305 27.78 -2.51 17.57
C GLN A 305 28.23 -2.98 16.19
N PHE A 306 29.15 -2.26 15.57
CA PHE A 306 29.79 -2.75 14.34
C PHE A 306 30.72 -3.92 14.70
N GLY A 307 30.68 -5.00 13.92
CA GLY A 307 31.62 -6.11 14.09
C GLY A 307 33.06 -5.62 13.89
N GLU A 308 33.99 -6.10 14.71
CA GLU A 308 35.41 -5.91 14.47
C GLU A 308 35.84 -6.85 13.34
N GLU A 309 35.71 -6.44 12.09
CA GLU A 309 36.46 -7.10 11.01
C GLU A 309 37.94 -6.69 11.14
N GLU A 310 38.71 -7.58 11.77
CA GLU A 310 40.18 -7.51 11.78
C GLU A 310 40.70 -7.56 10.34
N GLY A 311 40.99 -6.41 9.73
CA GLY A 311 42.04 -6.34 8.71
C GLY A 311 41.74 -5.70 7.36
N GLU A 312 40.63 -5.00 7.14
CA GLU A 312 40.50 -4.13 5.96
C GLU A 312 40.72 -2.66 6.37
N GLU A 313 41.67 -2.05 5.67
CA GLU A 313 42.06 -0.64 5.82
C GLU A 313 40.81 0.24 5.75
N GLU A 314 40.84 1.35 6.49
CA GLU A 314 39.79 2.37 6.52
C GLU A 314 39.53 2.95 5.11
N GLU A 315 38.80 2.22 4.27
CA GLU A 315 38.05 2.83 3.18
C GLU A 315 36.79 3.44 3.79
N GLU A 316 36.49 4.68 3.39
CA GLU A 316 35.33 5.47 3.79
C GLU A 316 33.99 4.86 3.28
N GLY A 317 33.87 3.54 3.29
CA GLY A 317 32.65 2.79 3.01
C GLY A 317 31.75 2.73 4.25
N ALA A 318 30.46 2.91 4.04
CA ALA A 318 29.47 2.72 5.10
C ALA A 318 29.55 1.29 5.64
N ARG A 319 29.82 1.12 6.94
CA ARG A 319 29.80 -0.20 7.59
C ARG A 319 28.38 -0.76 7.54
N ASP A 320 28.16 -1.79 6.74
CA ASP A 320 26.82 -2.32 6.45
C ASP A 320 26.35 -3.44 7.40
N SER A 321 27.27 -4.00 8.20
CA SER A 321 26.99 -5.08 9.16
C SER A 321 27.08 -4.61 10.61
N PHE A 322 26.12 -5.02 11.42
CA PHE A 322 26.09 -4.75 12.86
C PHE A 322 25.64 -5.99 13.62
N GLU A 323 26.12 -6.13 14.85
CA GLU A 323 25.85 -7.26 15.74
C GLU A 323 25.20 -6.79 17.05
N GLU A 324 24.43 -7.67 17.68
CA GLU A 324 23.86 -7.41 19.01
C GLU A 324 24.96 -7.38 20.06
N ASN A 325 25.05 -6.29 20.83
CA ASN A 325 26.03 -6.14 21.89
C ASN A 325 25.62 -6.99 23.12
N PRO A 326 26.35 -8.08 23.46
CA PRO A 326 26.00 -8.93 24.60
C PRO A 326 26.14 -8.21 25.95
N ASP A 327 26.98 -7.17 26.01
CA ASP A 327 27.28 -6.40 27.22
C ASP A 327 26.30 -5.23 27.44
N PHE A 328 25.29 -5.06 26.57
CA PHE A 328 24.30 -4.00 26.73
C PHE A 328 23.49 -4.16 28.03
N GLU A 329 23.58 -3.20 28.94
CA GLU A 329 22.90 -3.23 30.24
C GLU A 329 21.50 -2.59 30.24
N GLY A 330 21.14 -1.88 29.17
CA GLY A 330 19.91 -1.08 29.10
C GLY A 330 20.14 0.34 29.59
N ILE A 331 19.53 1.31 28.89
CA ILE A 331 19.53 2.72 29.31
C ILE A 331 18.33 2.96 30.24
N PRO A 332 18.49 3.71 31.34
CA PRO A 332 17.37 4.06 32.20
C PRO A 332 16.24 4.79 31.46
N VAL A 333 15.00 4.35 31.68
CA VAL A 333 13.81 4.89 31.01
C VAL A 333 13.64 6.42 31.11
N PRO A 334 13.92 7.09 32.26
CA PRO A 334 13.85 8.54 32.34
C PRO A 334 14.83 9.23 31.38
N GLU A 335 16.05 8.69 31.25
CA GLU A 335 17.08 9.23 30.36
C GLU A 335 16.66 9.09 28.89
N MET A 336 16.10 7.93 28.52
CA MET A 336 15.55 7.68 27.18
C MET A 336 14.33 8.53 26.83
N ALA A 337 13.58 8.96 27.85
CA ALA A 337 12.41 9.83 27.68
C ALA A 337 12.81 11.30 27.49
N GLU A 338 13.93 11.72 28.07
CA GLU A 338 14.40 13.10 28.04
C GLU A 338 15.31 13.40 26.84
N SER A 339 16.20 12.48 26.47
CA SER A 339 17.17 12.69 25.40
C SER A 339 16.88 11.84 24.17
N LEU A 340 16.80 12.48 23.00
CA LEU A 340 16.73 11.78 21.71
C LEU A 340 18.08 11.19 21.29
N SER A 341 19.20 11.60 21.91
CA SER A 341 20.54 11.07 21.62
C SER A 341 20.73 9.62 22.09
N THR A 342 19.84 9.10 22.95
CA THR A 342 19.87 7.70 23.42
C THR A 342 19.26 6.72 22.42
N TRP A 343 18.76 7.22 21.29
CA TRP A 343 18.14 6.44 20.24
C TRP A 343 18.92 6.62 18.95
N VAL A 344 19.13 5.53 18.21
CA VAL A 344 19.89 5.52 16.96
C VAL A 344 19.13 4.77 15.87
N HIS A 345 19.31 5.15 14.61
CA HIS A 345 18.79 4.41 13.46
C HIS A 345 19.63 3.16 13.21
N HIS A 346 19.01 1.98 13.10
CA HIS A 346 19.71 0.72 12.80
C HIS A 346 19.38 0.16 11.41
N VAL A 347 18.66 0.93 10.59
CA VAL A 347 18.39 0.60 9.18
C VAL A 347 19.02 1.68 8.31
N GLN A 348 19.58 1.27 7.17
CA GLN A 348 20.21 2.17 6.21
C GLN A 348 19.22 3.21 5.68
N HIS A 349 19.73 4.43 5.47
CA HIS A 349 18.96 5.51 4.89
C HIS A 349 18.76 5.30 3.38
N ILE A 350 17.55 5.62 2.88
CA ILE A 350 17.27 5.57 1.45
C ILE A 350 17.56 6.93 0.82
N LEU A 351 18.56 6.98 -0.08
CA LEU A 351 19.02 8.16 -0.82
C LEU A 351 17.94 8.75 -1.75
N GLN A 352 18.17 9.93 -2.33
CA GLN A 352 17.20 10.54 -3.24
C GLN A 352 17.02 9.71 -4.51
N GLN A 353 18.07 9.02 -4.94
CA GLN A 353 18.05 8.01 -6.00
C GLN A 353 17.07 6.84 -5.76
N GLY A 354 16.69 6.57 -4.50
CA GLY A 354 15.79 5.47 -4.13
C GLY A 354 16.48 4.15 -3.79
N ARG A 355 17.79 4.18 -3.59
CA ARG A 355 18.65 3.08 -3.12
C ARG A 355 19.26 3.40 -1.76
N CYS A 356 19.80 2.40 -1.08
CA CYS A 356 20.62 2.61 0.11
C CYS A 356 22.07 2.99 -0.25
N VAL A 357 22.60 2.38 -1.31
CA VAL A 357 23.94 2.66 -1.83
C VAL A 357 23.82 3.43 -3.13
N TRP A 358 24.56 4.53 -3.24
CA TRP A 358 24.57 5.36 -4.44
C TRP A 358 25.23 4.62 -5.60
N VAL A 359 24.65 4.73 -6.79
CA VAL A 359 25.24 4.20 -8.02
C VAL A 359 25.37 5.29 -9.04
N ASN A 360 26.59 5.42 -9.59
CA ASN A 360 26.87 6.31 -10.69
C ASN A 360 26.30 5.71 -12.00
N LEU A 361 25.31 6.38 -12.59
CA LEU A 361 24.73 5.96 -13.88
C LEU A 361 25.56 6.45 -15.08
N ALA A 362 26.51 7.36 -14.86
CA ALA A 362 27.37 7.89 -15.92
C ALA A 362 28.60 7.01 -16.18
N GLU A 363 28.92 6.10 -15.25
CA GLU A 363 29.95 5.08 -15.40
C GLU A 363 29.39 3.94 -16.26
N LYS A 364 29.83 3.86 -17.52
CA LYS A 364 29.50 2.72 -18.37
C LYS A 364 30.23 1.47 -17.83
N PRO A 365 29.60 0.28 -17.81
CA PRO A 365 30.27 -0.96 -17.42
C PRO A 365 31.46 -1.23 -18.35
N GLU A 366 32.54 -1.81 -17.81
CA GLU A 366 33.80 -2.06 -18.54
C GLU A 366 33.69 -3.07 -19.71
N ASP A 367 32.53 -3.67 -19.96
CA ASP A 367 32.34 -4.69 -21.01
C ASP A 367 32.01 -4.12 -22.41
N ASP A 368 31.80 -2.80 -22.56
CA ASP A 368 31.49 -2.15 -23.85
C ASP A 368 32.72 -1.53 -24.54
N PHE A 369 33.93 -1.84 -24.08
CA PHE A 369 35.18 -1.19 -24.54
C PHE A 369 35.82 -1.79 -25.81
N GLU A 370 35.14 -2.64 -26.59
CA GLU A 370 35.75 -3.19 -27.81
C GLU A 370 35.48 -2.47 -29.13
N GLU A 371 34.49 -1.59 -29.28
CA GLU A 371 34.32 -0.86 -30.56
C GLU A 371 33.81 0.57 -30.37
N GLU A 372 34.75 1.52 -30.28
CA GLU A 372 34.83 2.72 -31.13
C GLU A 372 35.69 3.79 -30.44
N ALA A 373 36.93 3.87 -30.92
CA ALA A 373 37.80 5.02 -30.69
C ALA A 373 37.34 6.18 -31.57
N ASP A 374 36.39 6.97 -31.10
CA ASP A 374 36.21 8.34 -31.57
C ASP A 374 36.34 9.30 -30.38
N GLU A 375 37.55 9.87 -30.27
CA GLU A 375 37.88 11.01 -29.41
C GLU A 375 37.21 12.28 -29.96
N GLU A 376 35.91 12.46 -29.74
CA GLU A 376 35.28 13.78 -29.87
C GLU A 376 34.70 14.22 -28.51
N VAL A 377 35.46 15.14 -27.88
CA VAL A 377 35.04 16.10 -26.86
C VAL A 377 33.89 15.60 -25.97
N LYS A 378 34.20 14.74 -25.00
CA LYS A 378 33.44 14.69 -23.75
C LYS A 378 33.54 16.09 -23.14
N GLU A 379 32.57 16.95 -23.41
CA GLU A 379 32.27 18.05 -22.50
C GLU A 379 32.25 17.43 -21.10
N GLU A 380 33.00 18.01 -20.16
CA GLU A 380 32.94 17.69 -18.74
C GLU A 380 31.49 17.88 -18.29
N ALA A 381 30.63 16.89 -18.54
CA ALA A 381 29.34 16.79 -17.92
C ALA A 381 29.64 16.65 -16.44
N ASP A 382 29.26 17.67 -15.64
CA ASP A 382 29.38 17.66 -14.18
C ASP A 382 29.07 16.25 -13.68
N GLU A 383 30.11 15.52 -13.24
CA GLU A 383 29.91 14.21 -12.64
C GLU A 383 28.95 14.42 -11.46
N PRO A 384 27.82 13.69 -11.41
CA PRO A 384 26.85 13.91 -10.36
C PRO A 384 27.54 13.67 -9.01
N GLU A 385 27.52 14.67 -8.13
CA GLU A 385 28.08 14.54 -6.79
C GLU A 385 27.45 13.31 -6.10
N PRO A 386 28.27 12.40 -5.52
CA PRO A 386 27.76 11.20 -4.89
C PRO A 386 26.84 11.56 -3.74
N GLU A 387 25.62 11.01 -3.73
CA GLU A 387 24.69 11.21 -2.63
C GLU A 387 25.13 10.37 -1.43
N VAL A 388 25.63 11.03 -0.38
CA VAL A 388 26.04 10.36 0.86
C VAL A 388 24.96 10.53 1.93
N GLY A 389 24.43 9.40 2.40
CA GLY A 389 23.49 9.35 3.52
C GLY A 389 24.19 9.40 4.88
N PRO A 390 23.44 9.63 5.99
CA PRO A 390 24.00 9.51 7.33
C PRO A 390 24.45 8.05 7.60
N PRO A 391 25.53 7.85 8.37
CA PRO A 391 26.02 6.51 8.68
C PRO A 391 25.00 5.72 9.53
N LEU A 392 25.14 4.40 9.55
CA LEU A 392 24.38 3.56 10.47
C LEU A 392 24.65 3.95 11.93
N LEU A 393 23.65 3.74 12.79
CA LEU A 393 23.70 4.09 14.22
C LEU A 393 23.82 5.59 14.49
N THR A 394 23.40 6.44 13.55
CA THR A 394 23.30 7.89 13.77
C THR A 394 22.20 8.22 14.80
N PRO A 395 22.47 9.09 15.79
CA PRO A 395 21.49 9.49 16.80
C PRO A 395 20.31 10.31 16.26
N LEU A 396 19.13 10.14 16.85
CA LEU A 396 17.91 10.87 16.43
C LEU A 396 17.96 12.38 16.69
N SER A 397 18.90 12.85 17.50
CA SER A 397 19.14 14.29 17.70
C SER A 397 19.65 15.00 16.45
N GLU A 398 20.19 14.25 15.48
CA GLU A 398 20.72 14.77 14.22
C GLU A 398 19.66 14.76 13.09
N ASP A 399 18.47 14.22 13.35
CA ASP A 399 17.38 14.18 12.37
C ASP A 399 16.87 15.60 12.05
N ALA A 400 16.60 15.85 10.77
CA ALA A 400 16.11 17.13 10.30
C ALA A 400 14.72 17.48 10.88
N GLU A 401 14.58 18.72 11.37
CA GLU A 401 13.31 19.24 11.89
C GLU A 401 12.26 19.40 10.78
N ILE A 402 11.00 19.13 11.14
CA ILE A 402 9.86 19.31 10.24
C ILE A 402 9.34 20.71 10.46
N THR A 403 9.65 21.65 9.57
CA THR A 403 9.28 23.08 9.67
C THR A 403 9.79 23.72 10.96
N THR A 404 9.06 23.57 12.08
CA THR A 404 9.43 24.05 13.43
C THR A 404 9.16 23.03 14.54
N THR A 405 8.91 21.76 14.18
CA THR A 405 8.62 20.68 15.13
C THR A 405 9.70 19.61 15.08
N PRO A 406 10.13 19.07 16.23
CA PRO A 406 11.11 18.00 16.25
C PRO A 406 10.56 16.77 15.51
N PRO A 407 11.41 16.01 14.80
CA PRO A 407 11.01 14.84 14.03
C PRO A 407 10.47 13.70 14.91
N TRP A 408 10.83 13.70 16.20
CA TRP A 408 10.48 12.70 17.17
C TRP A 408 9.91 13.31 18.45
N SER A 409 9.12 12.53 19.17
CA SER A 409 8.62 12.87 20.50
C SER A 409 8.75 11.67 21.42
N SER A 410 9.48 11.84 22.52
CA SER A 410 9.72 10.81 23.51
C SER A 410 8.91 11.08 24.78
N LYS A 411 8.41 10.02 25.42
CA LYS A 411 7.66 10.10 26.68
C LYS A 411 7.82 8.83 27.50
N MET A 412 7.54 8.94 28.79
CA MET A 412 7.34 7.77 29.65
C MET A 412 5.88 7.32 29.61
N SER A 413 5.65 6.02 29.69
CA SER A 413 4.30 5.43 29.83
C SER A 413 3.60 5.83 31.13
N SER A 414 4.32 5.88 32.25
CA SER A 414 3.77 6.23 33.57
C SER A 414 4.72 7.16 34.33
N THR A 415 4.17 8.27 34.80
CA THR A 415 4.87 9.22 35.69
C THR A 415 4.65 8.89 37.18
N LEU A 416 3.63 8.07 37.49
CA LEU A 416 3.28 7.71 38.87
C LEU A 416 4.12 6.55 39.40
N ILE A 417 4.46 5.60 38.54
CA ILE A 417 5.26 4.42 38.89
C ILE A 417 6.40 4.28 37.88
N SER A 418 7.35 5.21 37.96
CA SER A 418 8.49 5.29 37.04
C SER A 418 9.39 4.05 37.03
N GLN A 419 9.37 3.25 38.10
CA GLN A 419 10.15 2.01 38.24
C GLN A 419 9.72 0.90 37.27
N PHE A 420 8.46 0.91 36.83
CA PHE A 420 7.92 -0.06 35.86
C PHE A 420 7.48 0.64 34.57
N ALA A 421 7.86 1.90 34.39
CA ALA A 421 7.57 2.63 33.18
C ALA A 421 8.45 2.13 32.04
N VAL A 422 7.88 2.14 30.84
CA VAL A 422 8.54 1.94 29.55
C VAL A 422 8.79 3.30 28.89
N ALA A 423 9.92 3.46 28.21
CA ALA A 423 10.21 4.60 27.34
C ALA A 423 9.48 4.42 26.01
N VAL A 424 8.75 5.43 25.57
CA VAL A 424 7.94 5.39 24.34
C VAL A 424 8.36 6.52 23.44
N LEU A 425 8.77 6.18 22.24
CA LEU A 425 9.15 7.10 21.20
C LEU A 425 8.09 7.09 20.09
N HIS A 426 7.76 8.27 19.58
CA HIS A 426 6.78 8.49 18.53
C HIS A 426 7.39 9.33 17.40
N SER A 427 7.24 8.88 16.15
CA SER A 427 7.67 9.66 14.98
C SER A 427 6.60 10.68 14.60
N ASN A 428 6.99 11.95 14.55
CA ASN A 428 6.14 13.03 14.03
C ASN A 428 6.15 13.05 12.49
N LEU A 429 7.23 12.55 11.86
CA LEU A 429 7.36 12.46 10.40
C LEU A 429 6.43 11.38 9.82
N TRP A 430 6.33 10.26 10.51
CA TRP A 430 5.46 9.15 10.15
C TRP A 430 4.47 8.85 11.28
N PRO A 431 3.34 9.58 11.31
CA PRO A 431 2.32 9.37 12.32
C PRO A 431 1.84 7.92 12.29
N GLY A 432 2.05 7.24 13.42
CA GLY A 432 1.78 5.81 13.56
C GLY A 432 3.01 4.95 13.81
N ALA A 433 4.22 5.46 13.55
CA ALA A 433 5.44 4.77 13.96
C ALA A 433 5.72 5.02 15.44
N TYR A 434 5.93 3.94 16.17
CA TYR A 434 6.26 3.94 17.58
C TYR A 434 7.42 3.00 17.85
N ALA A 435 8.28 3.37 18.78
CA ALA A 435 9.26 2.47 19.37
C ALA A 435 9.09 2.47 20.88
N TYR A 436 9.33 1.34 21.53
CA TYR A 436 9.43 1.30 22.99
C TYR A 436 10.75 0.69 23.41
N ALA A 437 11.23 1.06 24.60
CA ALA A 437 12.38 0.45 25.24
C ALA A 437 12.15 0.28 26.74
N SER A 438 12.55 -0.89 27.25
CA SER A 438 12.46 -1.27 28.66
C SER A 438 13.63 -2.20 29.01
N GLY A 439 14.64 -1.67 29.69
CA GLY A 439 15.86 -2.41 30.02
C GLY A 439 16.60 -2.84 28.75
N LYS A 440 16.81 -4.14 28.57
CA LYS A 440 17.47 -4.71 27.39
C LYS A 440 16.53 -4.98 26.21
N LYS A 441 15.24 -4.67 26.33
CA LYS A 441 14.22 -5.01 25.32
C LYS A 441 13.70 -3.75 24.65
N PHE A 442 13.60 -3.78 23.34
CA PHE A 442 12.97 -2.73 22.56
C PHE A 442 12.28 -3.33 21.34
N GLU A 443 11.28 -2.63 20.81
CA GLU A 443 10.63 -2.99 19.54
C GLU A 443 10.12 -1.73 18.84
N ASN A 444 10.06 -1.80 17.51
CA ASN A 444 9.47 -0.81 16.62
C ASN A 444 8.16 -1.34 16.02
N ILE A 445 7.12 -0.53 15.95
CA ILE A 445 5.86 -0.94 15.32
C ILE A 445 5.20 0.23 14.60
N TYR A 446 4.57 -0.06 13.47
CA TYR A 446 3.81 0.93 12.72
C TYR A 446 2.30 0.67 12.76
N PHE A 447 1.51 1.65 13.18
CA PHE A 447 0.05 1.63 13.11
C PHE A 447 -0.48 2.94 12.55
N GLY A 448 -0.86 2.96 11.28
CA GLY A 448 -1.30 4.21 10.65
C GLY A 448 -1.72 4.07 9.19
N TRP A 449 -1.84 5.21 8.51
CA TRP A 449 -2.31 5.30 7.12
C TRP A 449 -1.21 5.12 6.07
N GLY A 450 0.05 4.97 6.50
CA GLY A 450 1.21 4.93 5.61
C GLY A 450 1.48 6.27 4.91
N LEU A 451 1.09 7.41 5.51
CA LEU A 451 1.28 8.74 4.95
C LEU A 451 2.30 9.54 5.73
N LYS A 452 3.25 10.14 5.01
CA LYS A 452 4.25 11.05 5.56
C LYS A 452 3.59 12.37 5.98
N PHE A 453 3.91 12.86 7.17
CA PHE A 453 3.51 14.17 7.62
C PHE A 453 4.33 15.22 6.87
N ALA A 454 3.65 16.06 6.10
CA ALA A 454 4.31 17.05 5.24
C ALA A 454 4.47 18.42 5.91
N GLY A 455 3.82 18.67 7.06
CA GLY A 455 3.76 20.00 7.72
C GLY A 455 2.97 21.05 6.93
N GLU A 456 3.18 21.11 5.62
CA GLU A 456 2.57 22.01 4.65
C GLU A 456 1.42 21.34 3.87
N VAL A 457 0.66 22.17 3.15
CA VAL A 457 -0.37 21.69 2.22
C VAL A 457 0.32 20.96 1.08
N TYR A 458 -0.07 19.70 0.86
CA TYR A 458 0.46 18.90 -0.24
C TYR A 458 0.22 19.62 -1.58
N THR A 459 1.31 19.90 -2.29
CA THR A 459 1.28 20.52 -3.62
C THR A 459 1.53 19.42 -4.66
N PRO A 460 0.57 19.14 -5.56
CA PRO A 460 0.76 18.16 -6.63
C PRO A 460 1.94 18.55 -7.52
N THR A 461 2.64 17.56 -8.04
CA THR A 461 3.70 17.81 -9.03
C THR A 461 3.12 18.43 -10.30
N PHE A 462 3.86 19.36 -10.88
CA PHE A 462 3.50 19.96 -12.16
C PHE A 462 3.85 19.03 -13.32
N PRO A 463 3.08 19.09 -14.43
CA PRO A 463 3.49 18.54 -15.71
C PRO A 463 4.94 18.91 -16.04
N THR A 464 5.70 17.96 -16.61
CA THR A 464 7.02 18.29 -17.16
C THR A 464 6.85 19.37 -18.22
N MET A 465 7.82 20.28 -18.29
CA MET A 465 7.82 21.33 -19.32
C MET A 465 7.82 20.66 -20.69
N PRO A 466 7.00 21.14 -21.64
CA PRO A 466 7.08 20.68 -23.02
C PRO A 466 8.52 20.76 -23.53
N GLN A 467 8.94 19.75 -24.29
CA GLN A 467 10.25 19.78 -24.93
C GLN A 467 10.35 21.02 -25.81
N ARG A 468 11.54 21.64 -25.81
CA ARG A 468 11.79 22.77 -26.70
C ARG A 468 11.79 22.26 -28.14
N GLU A 469 11.27 23.07 -29.04
CA GLU A 469 11.38 22.83 -30.47
C GLU A 469 12.86 22.78 -30.86
N TYR A 470 13.15 22.02 -31.91
CA TYR A 470 14.50 21.94 -32.46
C TYR A 470 14.96 23.35 -32.86
N THR A 471 16.12 23.78 -32.36
CA THR A 471 16.64 25.12 -32.62
C THR A 471 16.97 25.26 -34.10
N SER A 472 16.45 26.28 -34.77
CA SER A 472 16.77 26.58 -36.18
C SER A 472 18.26 26.92 -36.33
N GLY A 473 19.07 25.89 -36.53
CA GLY A 473 20.50 25.99 -36.80
C GLY A 473 20.79 26.19 -38.29
N PRO A 474 22.06 26.42 -38.66
CA PRO A 474 22.49 26.55 -40.07
C PRO A 474 22.24 25.28 -40.90
N GLU A 475 21.93 24.15 -40.26
CA GLU A 475 21.55 22.88 -40.89
C GLU A 475 20.07 22.85 -41.36
N ILE A 476 19.23 23.77 -40.85
CA ILE A 476 17.84 23.90 -41.28
C ILE A 476 17.76 24.98 -42.34
N THR A 477 17.60 24.57 -43.60
CA THR A 477 17.30 25.48 -44.70
C THR A 477 15.82 25.37 -45.03
N GLU A 478 15.05 26.43 -44.77
CA GLU A 478 13.66 26.53 -45.22
C GLU A 478 13.65 26.54 -46.76
N ALA A 479 13.27 25.42 -47.37
CA ALA A 479 13.09 25.32 -48.81
C ALA A 479 11.74 25.94 -49.20
N LEU A 480 11.67 26.54 -50.39
CA LEU A 480 10.40 27.00 -50.93
C LEU A 480 9.51 25.78 -51.22
N ASP A 481 8.22 25.89 -50.89
CA ASP A 481 7.23 24.89 -51.25
C ASP A 481 7.31 24.61 -52.76
N PRO A 482 7.36 23.33 -53.18
CA PRO A 482 7.44 22.97 -54.59
C PRO A 482 6.22 23.50 -55.35
N SER A 483 6.44 23.91 -56.59
CA SER A 483 5.34 24.33 -57.46
C SER A 483 4.45 23.13 -57.85
N LEU A 484 3.21 23.41 -58.25
CA LEU A 484 2.24 22.40 -58.66
C LEU A 484 2.75 21.52 -59.82
N GLU A 485 3.62 22.06 -60.68
CA GLU A 485 4.26 21.32 -61.78
C GLU A 485 5.35 20.38 -61.27
N GLU A 486 6.15 20.82 -60.29
CA GLU A 486 7.21 20.00 -59.67
C GLU A 486 6.63 18.88 -58.82
N GLU A 487 5.52 19.12 -58.11
CA GLU A 487 4.80 18.09 -57.34
C GLU A 487 4.22 17.00 -58.27
N GLN A 488 3.65 17.39 -59.41
CA GLN A 488 3.14 16.44 -60.41
C GLN A 488 4.27 15.62 -61.05
N ALA A 489 5.42 16.25 -61.33
CA ALA A 489 6.58 15.56 -61.87
C ALA A 489 7.19 14.58 -60.86
N LEU A 490 7.32 14.98 -59.59
CA LEU A 490 7.79 14.12 -58.51
C LEU A 490 6.85 12.92 -58.31
N LYS A 491 5.54 13.16 -58.33
CA LYS A 491 4.53 12.11 -58.20
C LYS A 491 4.58 11.11 -59.36
N ALA A 492 4.75 11.60 -60.59
CA ALA A 492 4.92 10.75 -61.76
C ALA A 492 6.22 9.92 -61.68
N ALA A 493 7.33 10.53 -61.23
CA ALA A 493 8.60 9.84 -61.05
C ALA A 493 8.54 8.76 -59.95
N LEU A 494 7.85 9.02 -58.84
CA LEU A 494 7.59 8.04 -57.79
C LEU A 494 6.68 6.91 -58.26
N GLU A 495 5.65 7.23 -59.05
CA GLU A 495 4.76 6.24 -59.66
C GLU A 495 5.49 5.35 -60.68
N GLU A 496 6.43 5.93 -61.44
CA GLU A 496 7.29 5.20 -62.37
C GLU A 496 8.35 4.34 -61.64
N GLN A 497 8.96 4.84 -60.56
CA GLN A 497 9.84 4.04 -59.70
C GLN A 497 9.09 2.88 -59.04
N LYS A 498 7.85 3.12 -58.58
CA LYS A 498 7.02 2.10 -57.96
C LYS A 498 6.58 1.05 -58.99
N ALA A 499 6.21 1.47 -60.19
CA ALA A 499 5.91 0.56 -61.30
C ALA A 499 7.14 -0.27 -61.72
N ALA A 500 8.34 0.34 -61.73
CA ALA A 500 9.58 -0.37 -62.00
C ALA A 500 9.94 -1.36 -60.88
N GLN A 501 9.71 -1.03 -59.61
CA GLN A 501 9.87 -1.96 -58.49
C GLN A 501 8.86 -3.12 -58.54
N ASP A 502 7.60 -2.86 -58.90
CA ASP A 502 6.57 -3.90 -59.07
C ASP A 502 6.89 -4.82 -60.27
N GLU A 503 7.48 -4.29 -61.36
CA GLU A 503 7.96 -5.10 -62.49
C GLU A 503 9.22 -5.93 -62.13
N THR A 504 10.09 -5.42 -61.25
CA THR A 504 11.32 -6.12 -60.84
C THR A 504 11.05 -7.14 -59.71
N GLY A 505 10.03 -6.93 -58.88
CA GLY A 505 9.58 -7.86 -57.84
C GLY A 505 8.71 -9.03 -58.36
N GLY A 506 8.29 -9.00 -59.62
CA GLY A 506 7.48 -10.04 -60.26
C GLY A 506 8.27 -11.17 -60.95
N LEU A 507 9.61 -11.15 -60.91
CA LEU A 507 10.49 -12.12 -61.60
C LEU A 507 11.23 -13.05 -60.63
N GLY A 508 10.51 -13.63 -59.66
CA GLY A 508 11.07 -14.55 -58.67
C GLY A 508 10.16 -15.74 -58.34
N GLY A 509 9.41 -16.25 -59.31
CA GLY A 509 8.51 -17.37 -59.09
C GLY A 509 8.05 -18.04 -60.37
N ASP A 510 8.95 -18.78 -61.02
CA ASP A 510 8.64 -20.00 -61.76
C ASP A 510 9.96 -20.71 -62.14
N GLU A 511 9.90 -22.05 -62.21
CA GLU A 511 10.98 -23.05 -62.38
C GLU A 511 11.51 -23.58 -61.03
N GLU A 512 11.32 -24.84 -60.61
CA GLU A 512 11.24 -26.11 -61.36
C GLU A 512 10.34 -27.15 -60.65
N ASP A 513 9.28 -27.60 -61.33
CA ASP A 513 8.75 -28.98 -61.24
C ASP A 513 9.49 -29.81 -62.31
N ASP A 514 10.30 -30.80 -61.91
CA ASP A 514 10.53 -32.10 -62.60
C ASP A 514 11.80 -32.79 -62.06
N ASP A 515 11.63 -33.69 -61.06
CA ASP A 515 12.10 -35.11 -61.01
C ASP A 515 12.07 -35.71 -59.59
#